data_AF-A0A1X2HGZ6-F1
#
_entry.id   AF-A0A1X2HGZ6-F1
#
_cell.length_a   1.000
_cell.length_b   1.000
_cell.length_c   1.000
_cell.angle_alpha   90.00
_cell.angle_beta   90.00
_cell.angle_gamma   90.00
#
_symmetry.space_group_name_H-M   'P 1'
#
loop_
_entity.id
_entity.type
_entity.pdbx_description
1 polymer ?
#
loop_
_entity_poly.entity_id
_entity_poly.type
_entity_poly.pdbx_seq_one_letter_code
_entity_poly.pdbx_strand_id
1 'polypeptide(L)'
;MLTFNGFLRLAEQGKTSDLCLLSLSNIFFMSPIWASSCFQQCPETYHTAVKAQSNPKTGRHLLPLQARRWCGELDAFMSLEDDLPLARMREMCHAFSSAVRGVAKTDGLCVMSTLLTRIIETFDNWTAETLLDESCFIDQHLTPIIKTVFSRHFNLNSRHGQTRIAGSNLPLKADFAVYYPAPDDDIYDLVPFEIKSPNNLSDAEAESDLVKLGKEMKAALDRLVDLGLTNPVVGGVLVNGYAVSIFTMQLAAEGVYLMSTLVDFHLLRRPTDIMLLPRIVESVQLLRLCIHPTQLAIDKAIIEGRTPDSDAPKKAWKRHSSAAPILIGRLQ
;
A
#
# COMPACT_ATOMS: atom_id res chain seq x y z
N MET A 1 -5.99 31.04 2.39
CA MET A 1 -4.62 30.61 2.03
C MET A 1 -3.71 31.10 3.14
N LEU A 2 -3.22 30.21 4.01
CA LEU A 2 -2.25 30.62 5.04
C LEU A 2 -0.96 31.07 4.34
N THR A 3 -0.44 32.23 4.72
CA THR A 3 0.85 32.69 4.22
C THR A 3 1.95 31.79 4.77
N PHE A 4 3.08 31.68 4.05
CA PHE A 4 4.27 30.93 4.48
C PHE A 4 4.72 31.30 5.91
N ASN A 5 4.50 32.56 6.34
CA ASN A 5 4.80 33.03 7.69
C ASN A 5 3.84 32.49 8.78
N GLY A 6 2.60 32.14 8.44
CA GLY A 6 1.69 31.44 9.35
C GLY A 6 2.12 29.99 9.61
N PHE A 7 2.78 29.35 8.63
CA PHE A 7 3.32 28.00 8.74
C PHE A 7 4.54 27.92 9.67
N LEU A 8 5.45 28.90 9.61
CA LEU A 8 6.62 28.96 10.48
C LEU A 8 6.25 29.04 11.97
N ARG A 9 5.21 29.80 12.33
CA ARG A 9 4.74 29.92 13.73
C ARG A 9 4.17 28.64 14.32
N LEU A 10 3.57 27.77 13.50
CA LEU A 10 3.07 26.46 13.95
C LEU A 10 4.22 25.45 14.11
N ALA A 11 5.26 25.56 13.30
CA ALA A 11 6.48 24.77 13.45
C ALA A 11 7.25 25.12 14.73
N GLU A 12 7.30 26.41 15.10
CA GLU A 12 7.91 26.90 16.35
C GLU A 12 7.25 26.34 17.62
N GLN A 13 6.01 25.85 17.54
CA GLN A 13 5.28 25.25 18.68
C GLN A 13 5.48 23.74 18.83
N GLY A 14 6.35 23.11 18.02
CA GLY A 14 6.71 21.70 18.16
C GLY A 14 5.57 20.70 17.88
N LYS A 15 4.52 21.14 17.17
CA LYS A 15 3.36 20.30 16.78
C LYS A 15 3.03 20.48 15.30
N THR A 16 4.02 20.27 14.42
CA THR A 16 3.71 20.15 12.98
C THR A 16 2.96 18.85 12.76
N SER A 17 1.67 18.93 12.46
CA SER A 17 0.89 17.76 12.04
C SER A 17 1.51 17.12 10.79
N ASP A 18 1.39 15.80 10.64
CA ASP A 18 1.84 15.07 9.43
C ASP A 18 1.37 15.71 8.13
N LEU A 19 0.14 16.22 8.09
CA LEU A 19 -0.42 16.93 6.93
C LEU A 19 0.42 18.14 6.51
N CYS A 20 1.01 18.83 7.48
CA CYS A 20 1.89 19.96 7.25
C CYS A 20 3.23 19.49 6.65
N LEU A 21 3.83 18.45 7.24
CA LEU A 21 5.10 17.89 6.75
C LEU A 21 4.97 17.31 5.33
N LEU A 22 3.87 16.62 5.05
CA LEU A 22 3.53 16.17 3.71
C LEU A 22 3.39 17.34 2.73
N SER A 23 2.69 18.41 3.13
CA SER A 23 2.49 19.60 2.27
C SER A 23 3.80 20.31 1.93
N LEU A 24 4.79 20.31 2.83
CA LEU A 24 6.14 20.82 2.54
C LEU A 24 6.85 20.00 1.44
N SER A 25 6.49 18.73 1.29
CA SER A 25 6.95 17.85 0.20
C SER A 25 6.04 17.90 -1.03
N ASN A 26 5.11 18.86 -1.09
CA ASN A 26 4.06 19.00 -2.10
C ASN A 26 3.07 17.80 -2.16
N ILE A 27 2.95 17.07 -1.05
CA ILE A 27 2.04 15.95 -0.91
C ILE A 27 0.78 16.42 -0.17
N PHE A 28 -0.36 16.34 -0.85
CA PHE A 28 -1.65 16.75 -0.33
C PHE A 28 -2.45 15.51 0.05
N PHE A 29 -2.62 15.31 1.34
CA PHE A 29 -3.29 14.13 1.89
C PHE A 29 -4.82 14.29 1.96
N MET A 30 -5.52 13.29 1.41
CA MET A 30 -6.96 13.17 1.34
C MET A 30 -7.45 11.98 2.14
N SER A 31 -8.06 12.25 3.30
CA SER A 31 -8.79 11.26 4.08
C SER A 31 -10.22 11.10 3.54
N PRO A 32 -10.89 9.96 3.77
CA PRO A 32 -12.30 9.80 3.47
C PRO A 32 -13.16 10.80 4.27
N ILE A 33 -12.66 11.23 5.43
CA ILE A 33 -13.26 12.20 6.34
C ILE A 33 -12.65 13.58 6.08
N TRP A 34 -13.49 14.57 5.80
CA TRP A 34 -13.06 15.94 5.48
C TRP A 34 -12.18 16.55 6.58
N ALA A 35 -12.57 16.39 7.85
CA ALA A 35 -11.86 16.92 9.02
C ALA A 35 -10.43 16.35 9.20
N SER A 36 -10.12 15.21 8.56
CA SER A 36 -8.79 14.57 8.63
C SER A 36 -7.97 14.78 7.34
N SER A 37 -8.43 15.65 6.44
CA SER A 37 -7.77 15.93 5.16
C SER A 37 -7.05 17.29 5.18
N CYS A 38 -6.12 17.51 4.26
CA CYS A 38 -5.47 18.82 4.11
C CYS A 38 -6.44 19.96 3.70
N PHE A 39 -7.67 19.60 3.28
CA PHE A 39 -8.75 20.52 2.92
C PHE A 39 -9.64 20.94 4.09
N GLN A 40 -9.31 20.60 5.34
CA GLN A 40 -10.12 21.01 6.51
C GLN A 40 -10.32 22.53 6.65
N GLN A 41 -9.46 23.34 6.02
CA GLN A 41 -9.58 24.81 5.97
C GLN A 41 -10.37 25.32 4.77
N CYS A 42 -10.79 24.44 3.88
CA CYS A 42 -11.62 24.74 2.72
C CYS A 42 -13.06 24.24 2.95
N PRO A 43 -14.06 24.84 2.29
CA PRO A 43 -15.41 24.29 2.28
C PRO A 43 -15.43 22.80 1.85
N GLU A 44 -16.27 22.00 2.50
CA GLU A 44 -16.41 20.55 2.25
C GLU A 44 -16.75 20.21 0.79
N THR A 45 -17.37 21.14 0.06
CA THR A 45 -17.66 21.00 -1.37
C THR A 45 -16.39 20.80 -2.21
N TYR A 46 -15.27 21.43 -1.84
CA TYR A 46 -13.99 21.22 -2.52
C TYR A 46 -13.43 19.83 -2.24
N HIS A 47 -13.51 19.36 -1.00
CA HIS A 47 -13.08 18.00 -0.63
C HIS A 47 -13.90 16.97 -1.40
N THR A 48 -15.21 17.15 -1.47
CA THR A 48 -16.12 16.28 -2.23
C THR A 48 -15.77 16.28 -3.73
N ALA A 49 -15.49 17.45 -4.31
CA ALA A 49 -15.12 17.57 -5.73
C ALA A 49 -13.78 16.90 -6.04
N VAL A 50 -12.75 17.14 -5.22
CA VAL A 50 -11.42 16.52 -5.38
C VAL A 50 -11.52 15.01 -5.19
N LYS A 51 -12.24 14.56 -4.16
CA LYS A 51 -12.49 13.13 -3.91
C LYS A 51 -13.24 12.47 -5.07
N ALA A 52 -14.22 13.14 -5.68
CA ALA A 52 -14.92 12.60 -6.85
C ALA A 52 -14.01 12.43 -8.09
N GLN A 53 -12.95 13.25 -8.20
CA GLN A 53 -11.96 13.13 -9.27
C GLN A 53 -10.86 12.10 -8.96
N SER A 54 -10.48 11.96 -7.69
CA SER A 54 -9.39 11.08 -7.26
C SER A 54 -9.84 9.67 -6.93
N ASN A 55 -11.13 9.47 -6.62
CA ASN A 55 -11.65 8.14 -6.34
C ASN A 55 -11.65 7.36 -7.64
N PRO A 56 -10.81 6.32 -7.77
CA PRO A 56 -10.81 5.51 -8.96
C PRO A 56 -12.24 4.99 -9.13
N LYS A 57 -12.84 5.22 -10.30
CA LYS A 57 -14.19 4.71 -10.66
C LYS A 57 -14.25 3.18 -10.71
N THR A 58 -13.24 2.50 -10.16
CA THR A 58 -13.11 1.07 -10.12
C THR A 58 -14.20 0.54 -9.19
N GLY A 59 -15.16 -0.15 -9.79
CA GLY A 59 -16.16 -0.91 -9.03
C GLY A 59 -15.41 -1.79 -8.03
N ARG A 60 -15.77 -1.69 -6.75
CA ARG A 60 -15.26 -2.61 -5.74
C ARG A 60 -15.62 -4.02 -6.18
N HIS A 61 -14.62 -4.80 -6.59
CA HIS A 61 -14.82 -6.21 -6.87
C HIS A 61 -14.98 -6.92 -5.53
N LEU A 62 -16.24 -7.15 -5.17
CA LEU A 62 -16.56 -8.03 -4.06
C LEU A 62 -16.23 -9.46 -4.48
N LEU A 63 -15.57 -10.20 -3.58
CA LEU A 63 -15.34 -11.61 -3.77
C LEU A 63 -16.69 -12.34 -3.86
N PRO A 64 -16.80 -13.42 -4.65
CA PRO A 64 -18.02 -14.21 -4.68
C PRO A 64 -18.36 -14.78 -3.30
N LEU A 65 -19.65 -15.00 -3.04
CA LEU A 65 -20.15 -15.50 -1.75
C LEU A 65 -19.45 -16.80 -1.31
N GLN A 66 -19.04 -17.64 -2.27
CA GLN A 66 -18.35 -18.89 -1.99
C GLN A 66 -17.02 -18.71 -1.24
N ALA A 67 -16.26 -17.62 -1.49
CA ALA A 67 -15.03 -17.32 -0.76
C ALA A 67 -15.28 -17.13 0.75
N ARG A 68 -16.40 -16.46 1.09
CA ARG A 68 -16.81 -16.25 2.48
C ARG A 68 -17.29 -17.53 3.14
N ARG A 69 -18.02 -18.37 2.39
CA ARG A 69 -18.46 -19.69 2.87
C ARG A 69 -17.27 -20.56 3.26
N TRP A 70 -16.22 -20.61 2.42
CA TRP A 70 -15.00 -21.35 2.76
C TRP A 70 -14.32 -20.87 4.04
N CYS A 71 -14.25 -19.55 4.25
CA CYS A 71 -13.73 -19.01 5.51
C CYS A 71 -14.61 -19.41 6.68
N GLY A 72 -15.94 -19.35 6.53
CA GLY A 72 -16.89 -19.74 7.58
C GLY A 72 -16.87 -21.23 7.91
N GLU A 73 -16.65 -22.09 6.91
CA GLU A 73 -16.47 -23.53 7.11
C GLU A 73 -15.19 -23.82 7.90
N LEU A 74 -14.08 -23.14 7.59
CA LEU A 74 -12.83 -23.25 8.35
C LEU A 74 -12.99 -22.70 9.78
N ASP A 75 -13.63 -21.55 9.94
CA ASP A 75 -13.88 -20.90 11.23
C ASP A 75 -14.74 -21.75 12.17
N ALA A 76 -15.86 -22.27 11.64
CA ALA A 76 -16.73 -23.18 12.38
C ALA A 76 -15.98 -24.45 12.81
N PHE A 77 -15.06 -24.94 11.97
CA PHE A 77 -14.27 -26.12 12.28
C PHE A 77 -13.20 -25.84 13.36
N MET A 78 -12.48 -24.71 13.29
CA MET A 78 -11.52 -24.30 14.32
C MET A 78 -12.17 -24.06 15.68
N SER A 79 -13.47 -23.73 15.72
CA SER A 79 -14.19 -23.45 16.96
C SER A 79 -14.62 -24.71 17.74
N LEU A 80 -14.48 -25.91 17.16
CA LEU A 80 -14.93 -27.17 17.75
C LEU A 80 -13.82 -27.93 18.49
N GLU A 81 -12.56 -27.59 18.25
CA GLU A 81 -11.39 -28.32 18.74
C GLU A 81 -10.55 -27.40 19.64
N ASP A 82 -9.95 -27.96 20.71
CA ASP A 82 -9.06 -27.21 21.60
C ASP A 82 -7.73 -26.87 20.91
N ASP A 83 -7.26 -27.77 20.03
CA ASP A 83 -6.04 -27.62 19.22
C ASP A 83 -6.39 -27.31 17.76
N LEU A 84 -5.49 -26.60 17.06
CA LEU A 84 -5.72 -26.22 15.66
C LEU A 84 -5.67 -27.46 14.73
N PRO A 85 -6.78 -27.86 14.09
CA PRO A 85 -6.89 -29.14 13.37
C PRO A 85 -6.31 -29.09 11.94
N LEU A 86 -5.03 -28.76 11.83
CA LEU A 86 -4.37 -28.37 10.58
C LEU A 86 -4.40 -29.42 9.46
N ALA A 87 -4.28 -30.70 9.79
CA ALA A 87 -4.36 -31.77 8.79
C ALA A 87 -5.70 -31.72 8.02
N ARG A 88 -6.80 -31.52 8.76
CA ARG A 88 -8.13 -31.44 8.18
C ARG A 88 -8.39 -30.11 7.48
N MET A 89 -7.87 -28.99 8.02
CA MET A 89 -7.92 -27.69 7.33
C MET A 89 -7.22 -27.74 5.97
N ARG A 90 -6.06 -28.41 5.88
CA ARG A 90 -5.35 -28.63 4.61
C ARG A 90 -6.19 -29.44 3.62
N GLU A 91 -6.87 -30.49 4.08
CA GLU A 91 -7.80 -31.29 3.26
C GLU A 91 -8.94 -30.43 2.71
N MET A 92 -9.55 -29.57 3.54
CA MET A 92 -10.58 -28.62 3.10
C MET A 92 -10.03 -27.67 2.03
N CYS A 93 -8.85 -27.09 2.23
CA CYS A 93 -8.23 -26.21 1.23
C CYS A 93 -7.86 -26.92 -0.08
N HIS A 94 -7.49 -28.20 -0.03
CA HIS A 94 -7.32 -29.01 -1.23
C HIS A 94 -8.65 -29.22 -1.97
N ALA A 95 -9.76 -29.41 -1.24
CA ALA A 95 -11.09 -29.48 -1.84
C ALA A 95 -11.52 -28.14 -2.47
N PHE A 96 -11.26 -27.01 -1.80
CA PHE A 96 -11.52 -25.67 -2.35
C PHE A 96 -10.72 -25.42 -3.63
N SER A 97 -9.43 -25.75 -3.61
CA SER A 97 -8.53 -25.64 -4.77
C SER A 97 -8.98 -26.54 -5.93
N SER A 98 -9.49 -27.72 -5.60
CA SER A 98 -10.08 -28.65 -6.57
C SER A 98 -11.35 -28.10 -7.21
N ALA A 99 -12.17 -27.36 -6.46
CA ALA A 99 -13.43 -26.77 -6.93
C ALA A 99 -13.23 -25.60 -7.90
N VAL A 100 -12.07 -24.94 -7.88
CA VAL A 100 -11.72 -23.85 -8.81
C VAL A 100 -10.82 -24.30 -9.96
N ARG A 101 -10.66 -25.62 -10.16
CA ARG A 101 -9.95 -26.13 -11.34
C ARG A 101 -10.65 -25.67 -12.62
N GLY A 102 -9.91 -25.02 -13.51
CA GLY A 102 -10.42 -24.47 -14.76
C GLY A 102 -10.96 -23.03 -14.66
N VAL A 103 -11.04 -22.45 -13.47
CA VAL A 103 -11.33 -21.02 -13.29
C VAL A 103 -10.08 -20.20 -13.62
N ALA A 104 -10.28 -19.01 -14.19
CA ALA A 104 -9.18 -18.09 -14.48
C ALA A 104 -8.38 -17.77 -13.19
N LYS A 105 -7.05 -17.76 -13.28
CA LYS A 105 -6.18 -17.55 -12.10
C LYS A 105 -6.31 -16.15 -11.49
N THR A 106 -6.86 -15.21 -12.26
CA THR A 106 -7.14 -13.84 -11.85
C THR A 106 -8.50 -13.69 -11.17
N ASP A 107 -9.33 -14.73 -11.19
CA ASP A 107 -10.63 -14.76 -10.54
C ASP A 107 -10.48 -14.72 -9.02
N GLY A 108 -11.40 -14.00 -8.37
CA GLY A 108 -11.39 -13.83 -6.91
C GLY A 108 -11.40 -15.16 -6.14
N LEU A 109 -12.08 -16.19 -6.64
CA LEU A 109 -12.11 -17.51 -6.00
C LEU A 109 -10.78 -18.25 -6.12
N CYS A 110 -10.09 -18.13 -7.25
CA CYS A 110 -8.77 -18.75 -7.42
C CYS A 110 -7.73 -18.08 -6.50
N VAL A 111 -7.77 -16.74 -6.41
CA VAL A 111 -6.94 -15.97 -5.47
C VAL A 111 -7.22 -16.38 -4.03
N MET A 112 -8.50 -16.44 -3.64
CA MET A 112 -8.89 -16.81 -2.28
C MET A 112 -8.47 -18.24 -1.92
N SER A 113 -8.73 -19.22 -2.80
CA SER A 113 -8.35 -20.61 -2.58
C SER A 113 -6.85 -20.76 -2.39
N THR A 114 -6.06 -20.10 -3.25
CA THR A 114 -4.59 -20.11 -3.16
C THR A 114 -4.12 -19.47 -1.86
N LEU A 115 -4.75 -18.38 -1.43
CA LEU A 115 -4.39 -17.69 -0.20
C LEU A 115 -4.68 -18.56 1.03
N LEU A 116 -5.86 -19.19 1.08
CA LEU A 116 -6.25 -20.07 2.18
C LEU A 116 -5.24 -21.20 2.35
N THR A 117 -4.87 -21.90 1.28
CA THR A 117 -3.84 -22.95 1.32
C THR A 117 -2.53 -22.39 1.90
N ARG A 118 -2.04 -21.26 1.38
CA ARG A 118 -0.77 -20.67 1.82
C ARG A 118 -0.77 -20.22 3.27
N ILE A 119 -1.85 -19.58 3.73
CA ILE A 119 -1.94 -19.09 5.11
C ILE A 119 -2.04 -20.26 6.09
N ILE A 120 -2.79 -21.31 5.76
CA ILE A 120 -2.89 -22.48 6.65
C ILE A 120 -1.57 -23.23 6.75
N GLU A 121 -0.77 -23.24 5.68
CA GLU A 121 0.60 -23.77 5.70
C GLU A 121 1.52 -22.97 6.64
N THR A 122 1.24 -21.69 6.93
CA THR A 122 2.07 -20.91 7.86
C THR A 122 1.69 -21.08 9.32
N PHE A 123 0.45 -21.45 9.66
CA PHE A 123 -0.06 -21.48 11.03
C PHE A 123 0.78 -22.29 12.03
N ASP A 124 1.35 -23.43 11.64
CA ASP A 124 2.24 -24.24 12.49
C ASP A 124 3.49 -23.48 12.94
N ASN A 125 3.92 -22.51 12.13
CA ASN A 125 5.15 -21.76 12.34
C ASN A 125 4.89 -20.32 12.80
N TRP A 126 3.67 -20.03 13.28
CA TRP A 126 3.36 -18.70 13.79
C TRP A 126 4.13 -18.43 15.08
N THR A 127 4.82 -17.31 15.10
CA THR A 127 5.64 -16.86 16.22
C THR A 127 4.68 -16.26 17.23
N ALA A 128 4.84 -16.62 18.50
CA ALA A 128 4.05 -16.00 19.55
C ALA A 128 4.21 -14.47 19.50
N GLU A 129 3.13 -13.74 19.74
CA GLU A 129 3.10 -12.28 19.62
C GLU A 129 4.23 -11.62 20.42
N THR A 130 4.59 -12.15 21.59
CA THR A 130 5.67 -11.63 22.45
C THR A 130 7.08 -11.73 21.86
N LEU A 131 7.29 -12.59 20.85
CA LEU A 131 8.56 -12.82 20.17
C LEU A 131 8.52 -12.33 18.71
N LEU A 132 7.44 -11.67 18.32
CA LEU A 132 7.18 -11.27 16.94
C LEU A 132 7.98 -10.01 16.59
N ASP A 133 9.15 -10.21 15.99
CA ASP A 133 9.90 -9.13 15.35
C ASP A 133 9.25 -8.72 14.02
N GLU A 134 9.76 -7.64 13.41
CA GLU A 134 9.24 -7.11 12.15
C GLU A 134 9.36 -8.09 10.98
N SER A 135 10.44 -8.85 10.89
CA SER A 135 10.65 -9.81 9.80
C SER A 135 9.66 -10.98 9.91
N CYS A 136 9.52 -11.56 11.10
CA CYS A 136 8.54 -12.60 11.37
C CYS A 136 7.11 -12.08 11.13
N PHE A 137 6.82 -10.85 11.54
CA PHE A 137 5.53 -10.21 11.30
C PHE A 137 5.21 -10.12 9.80
N ILE A 138 6.16 -9.66 8.99
CA ILE A 138 6.03 -9.57 7.54
C ILE A 138 5.80 -10.95 6.93
N ASP A 139 6.62 -11.93 7.30
CA ASP A 139 6.56 -13.28 6.72
C ASP A 139 5.28 -14.03 7.07
N GLN A 140 4.76 -13.87 8.29
CA GLN A 140 3.51 -14.51 8.72
C GLN A 140 2.27 -13.80 8.19
N HIS A 141 2.19 -12.47 8.34
CA HIS A 141 0.93 -11.76 8.16
C HIS A 141 0.80 -11.06 6.81
N LEU A 142 1.89 -10.70 6.13
CA LEU A 142 1.84 -9.90 4.89
C LEU A 142 2.25 -10.71 3.66
N THR A 143 3.41 -11.37 3.71
CA THR A 143 4.00 -12.10 2.58
C THR A 143 3.02 -13.06 1.89
N PRO A 144 2.21 -13.89 2.60
CA PRO A 144 1.25 -14.78 1.95
C PRO A 144 0.17 -14.03 1.16
N ILE A 145 -0.33 -12.91 1.68
CA ILE A 145 -1.35 -12.08 1.04
C ILE A 145 -0.76 -11.41 -0.19
N ILE A 146 0.35 -10.69 -0.01
CA ILE A 146 0.98 -9.90 -1.06
C ILE A 146 1.43 -10.80 -2.22
N LYS A 147 2.09 -11.92 -1.93
CA LYS A 147 2.52 -12.87 -2.98
C LYS A 147 1.37 -13.54 -3.72
N THR A 148 0.18 -13.60 -3.11
CA THR A 148 -0.99 -14.21 -3.74
C THR A 148 -1.75 -13.20 -4.58
N VAL A 149 -1.88 -11.95 -4.10
CA VAL A 149 -2.61 -10.91 -4.82
C VAL A 149 -1.77 -10.27 -5.93
N PHE A 150 -0.45 -10.14 -5.79
CA PHE A 150 0.39 -9.44 -6.77
C PHE A 150 1.26 -10.33 -7.67
N SER A 151 1.77 -11.48 -7.21
CA SER A 151 2.92 -12.10 -7.90
C SER A 151 2.63 -12.83 -9.21
N ARG A 152 2.20 -14.09 -9.13
CA ARG A 152 2.35 -15.06 -10.25
C ARG A 152 1.43 -14.82 -11.44
N HIS A 153 0.40 -14.00 -11.30
CA HIS A 153 -0.62 -13.79 -12.34
C HIS A 153 -0.63 -12.37 -12.87
N PHE A 154 0.19 -11.50 -12.29
CA PHE A 154 0.16 -10.07 -12.61
C PHE A 154 1.55 -9.53 -12.90
N ASN A 155 2.57 -10.38 -13.09
CA ASN A 155 3.94 -9.95 -13.44
C ASN A 155 4.51 -8.89 -12.50
N LEU A 156 4.15 -8.96 -11.22
CA LEU A 156 4.74 -8.11 -10.18
C LEU A 156 5.58 -8.98 -9.26
N ASN A 157 6.65 -8.41 -8.74
CA ASN A 157 7.48 -9.05 -7.74
C ASN A 157 7.42 -8.25 -6.43
N SER A 158 7.91 -8.86 -5.37
CA SER A 158 7.94 -8.25 -4.05
C SER A 158 9.28 -8.51 -3.38
N ARG A 159 9.78 -7.52 -2.64
CA ARG A 159 11.06 -7.60 -1.93
C ARG A 159 10.95 -7.03 -0.51
N HIS A 160 11.69 -7.62 0.41
CA HIS A 160 11.79 -7.27 1.83
C HIS A 160 13.25 -6.99 2.17
N GLY A 161 13.52 -5.96 2.97
CA GLY A 161 14.85 -5.67 3.50
C GLY A 161 15.79 -5.03 2.48
N GLN A 162 16.26 -3.81 2.80
CA GLN A 162 17.21 -2.99 2.01
C GLN A 162 16.67 -2.39 0.69
N THR A 163 15.39 -2.08 0.61
CA THR A 163 14.82 -1.61 -0.65
C THR A 163 14.88 -0.10 -0.75
N ARG A 164 16.04 0.43 -1.15
CA ARG A 164 16.10 1.78 -1.69
C ARG A 164 15.06 1.89 -2.80
N ILE A 165 14.30 2.98 -2.81
CA ILE A 165 13.47 3.27 -3.97
C ILE A 165 14.43 3.57 -5.11
N ALA A 166 14.49 2.64 -6.06
CA ALA A 166 15.50 2.70 -7.10
C ALA A 166 15.30 3.97 -7.94
N GLY A 167 16.40 4.58 -8.38
CA GLY A 167 16.40 5.85 -9.11
C GLY A 167 16.17 7.11 -8.28
N SER A 168 15.95 7.02 -6.96
CA SER A 168 15.88 8.22 -6.10
C SER A 168 17.28 8.63 -5.62
N ASN A 169 17.59 9.94 -5.71
CA ASN A 169 18.82 10.52 -5.14
C ASN A 169 18.79 10.60 -3.60
N LEU A 170 17.64 10.29 -3.00
CA LEU A 170 17.45 10.30 -1.56
C LEU A 170 17.60 8.86 -1.03
N PRO A 171 18.16 8.67 0.17
CA PRO A 171 18.25 7.36 0.81
C PRO A 171 16.89 6.93 1.40
N LEU A 172 15.80 7.02 0.62
CA LEU A 172 14.49 6.52 1.01
C LEU A 172 14.48 5.01 0.88
N LYS A 173 14.08 4.32 1.95
CA LYS A 173 14.09 2.87 2.05
C LYS A 173 12.78 2.42 2.69
N ALA A 174 11.93 1.84 1.85
CA ALA A 174 10.75 1.12 2.31
C ALA A 174 11.17 -0.16 3.02
N ASP A 175 10.36 -0.63 3.96
CA ASP A 175 10.59 -1.91 4.65
C ASP A 175 10.30 -3.05 3.69
N PHE A 176 9.24 -2.89 2.89
CA PHE A 176 8.82 -3.83 1.85
C PHE A 176 8.32 -3.09 0.61
N ALA A 177 8.47 -3.67 -0.58
CA ALA A 177 7.96 -3.07 -1.81
C ALA A 177 7.41 -4.11 -2.80
N VAL A 178 6.28 -3.78 -3.44
CA VAL A 178 5.83 -4.45 -4.68
C VAL A 178 6.28 -3.62 -5.86
N TYR A 179 6.90 -4.29 -6.84
CA TYR A 179 7.51 -3.65 -7.99
C TYR A 179 7.24 -4.41 -9.28
N TYR A 180 7.35 -3.70 -10.39
CA TYR A 180 7.34 -4.25 -11.73
C TYR A 180 8.79 -4.49 -12.20
N PRO A 181 9.20 -5.75 -12.46
CA PRO A 181 10.48 -6.06 -13.08
C PRO A 181 10.41 -5.82 -14.59
N ALA A 182 11.07 -4.80 -15.08
CA ALA A 182 11.10 -4.48 -16.49
C ALA A 182 12.07 -5.39 -17.27
N PRO A 183 11.85 -5.60 -18.59
CA PRO A 183 12.73 -6.43 -19.42
C PRO A 183 14.19 -5.94 -19.55
N ASP A 184 14.45 -4.67 -19.25
CA ASP A 184 15.77 -4.02 -19.26
C ASP A 184 16.52 -4.18 -17.92
N ASP A 185 16.10 -5.15 -17.10
CA ASP A 185 16.55 -5.38 -15.72
C ASP A 185 16.28 -4.22 -14.76
N ASP A 186 15.53 -3.20 -15.20
CA ASP A 186 15.13 -2.12 -14.31
C ASP A 186 13.92 -2.51 -13.43
N ILE A 187 13.78 -1.84 -12.29
CA ILE A 187 12.69 -2.11 -11.34
C ILE A 187 11.87 -0.85 -11.09
N TYR A 188 10.56 -0.94 -11.24
CA TYR A 188 9.66 0.18 -10.97
C TYR A 188 8.82 -0.11 -9.74
N ASP A 189 9.11 0.58 -8.64
CA ASP A 189 8.35 0.45 -7.41
C ASP A 189 6.94 0.99 -7.60
N LEU A 190 5.93 0.16 -7.30
CA LEU A 190 4.52 0.52 -7.47
C LEU A 190 3.80 0.65 -6.14
N VAL A 191 4.22 -0.11 -5.12
CA VAL A 191 3.62 -0.08 -3.79
C VAL A 191 4.71 -0.23 -2.72
N PRO A 192 5.27 0.86 -2.20
CA PRO A 192 6.04 0.86 -0.95
C PRO A 192 5.15 0.52 0.25
N PHE A 193 5.75 -0.12 1.24
CA PHE A 193 5.15 -0.47 2.53
C PHE A 193 6.03 0.08 3.65
N GLU A 194 5.38 0.73 4.60
CA GLU A 194 5.97 1.11 5.89
C GLU A 194 5.33 0.25 6.98
N ILE A 195 6.14 -0.46 7.77
CA ILE A 195 5.67 -1.56 8.61
C ILE A 195 6.22 -1.42 10.03
N LYS A 196 5.33 -1.31 11.01
CA LYS A 196 5.65 -1.45 12.43
C LYS A 196 5.00 -2.71 12.99
N SER A 197 5.80 -3.58 13.61
CA SER A 197 5.25 -4.73 14.32
C SER A 197 4.48 -4.29 15.58
N PRO A 198 3.56 -5.12 16.12
CA PRO A 198 2.77 -4.77 17.30
C PRO A 198 3.61 -4.43 18.55
N ASN A 199 4.84 -4.96 18.64
CA ASN A 199 5.73 -4.75 19.78
C ASN A 199 6.63 -3.51 19.65
N ASN A 200 6.74 -2.92 18.45
CA ASN A 200 7.67 -1.83 18.15
C ASN A 200 6.93 -0.51 17.90
N LEU A 201 5.98 -0.18 18.78
CA LEU A 201 5.26 1.09 18.75
C LEU A 201 6.02 2.16 19.56
N SER A 202 7.25 2.51 19.16
CA SER A 202 7.94 3.63 19.80
C SER A 202 7.59 4.95 19.12
N ASP A 203 6.86 5.82 19.81
CA ASP A 203 6.49 7.19 19.38
C ASP A 203 7.68 8.17 19.27
N ALA A 204 8.92 7.68 19.31
CA ALA A 204 10.13 8.51 19.43
C ALA A 204 10.72 8.95 18.08
N GLU A 205 10.09 8.63 16.96
CA GLU A 205 10.61 8.99 15.64
C GLU A 205 10.39 10.48 15.33
N ALA A 206 11.41 11.12 14.79
CA ALA A 206 11.38 12.55 14.44
C ALA A 206 10.44 12.86 13.26
N GLU A 207 10.10 11.84 12.47
CA GLU A 207 9.18 11.88 11.33
C GLU A 207 8.22 10.72 11.47
N SER A 208 6.92 10.93 11.21
CA SER A 208 5.95 9.84 11.27
C SER A 208 6.04 8.94 10.04
N ASP A 209 5.68 7.68 10.23
CA ASP A 209 5.60 6.65 9.19
C ASP A 209 4.72 7.07 8.01
N LEU A 210 3.64 7.82 8.26
CA LEU A 210 2.78 8.34 7.21
C LEU A 210 3.52 9.34 6.31
N VAL A 211 4.34 10.22 6.90
CA VAL A 211 5.13 11.20 6.14
C VAL A 211 6.24 10.49 5.36
N LYS A 212 6.93 9.52 5.98
CA LYS A 212 7.94 8.68 5.32
C LYS A 212 7.34 7.95 4.12
N LEU A 213 6.23 7.24 4.31
CA LEU A 213 5.50 6.55 3.23
C LEU A 213 5.07 7.51 2.12
N GLY A 214 4.58 8.71 2.45
CA GLY A 214 4.22 9.71 1.46
C GLY A 214 5.41 10.12 0.58
N LYS A 215 6.59 10.35 1.18
CA LYS A 215 7.82 10.67 0.43
C LYS A 215 8.27 9.50 -0.45
N GLU A 216 8.11 8.28 0.03
CA GLU A 216 8.40 7.06 -0.72
C GLU A 216 7.51 6.89 -1.94
N MET A 217 6.19 7.03 -1.76
CA MET A 217 5.22 7.04 -2.85
C MET A 217 5.54 8.14 -3.87
N LYS A 218 5.90 9.35 -3.42
CA LYS A 218 6.31 10.44 -4.30
C LYS A 218 7.54 10.06 -5.13
N ALA A 219 8.56 9.49 -4.53
CA ALA A 219 9.77 9.06 -5.24
C ALA A 219 9.48 7.98 -6.29
N ALA A 220 8.65 6.99 -5.95
CA ALA A 220 8.18 5.98 -6.88
C ALA A 220 7.40 6.61 -8.06
N LEU A 221 6.49 7.55 -7.77
CA LEU A 221 5.71 8.25 -8.78
C LEU A 221 6.57 9.13 -9.70
N ASP A 222 7.51 9.87 -9.12
CA ASP A 222 8.43 10.74 -9.87
C ASP A 222 9.21 9.95 -10.92
N ARG A 223 9.62 8.72 -10.59
CA ARG A 223 10.30 7.82 -11.52
C ARG A 223 9.43 7.39 -12.69
N LEU A 224 8.15 7.12 -12.45
CA LEU A 224 7.20 6.79 -13.52
C LEU A 224 6.96 8.00 -14.43
N VAL A 225 6.95 9.21 -13.86
CA VAL A 225 6.89 10.45 -14.64
C VAL A 225 8.18 10.66 -15.45
N ASP A 226 9.35 10.27 -14.93
CA ASP A 226 10.61 10.28 -15.67
C ASP A 226 10.64 9.31 -16.84
N LEU A 227 10.00 8.15 -16.70
CA LEU A 227 9.72 7.21 -17.79
C LEU A 227 8.72 7.79 -18.82
N GLY A 228 8.11 8.95 -18.56
CA GLY A 228 7.21 9.63 -19.48
C GLY A 228 5.76 9.15 -19.40
N LEU A 229 5.36 8.44 -18.34
CA LEU A 229 3.98 8.00 -18.17
C LEU A 229 3.05 9.20 -17.93
N THR A 230 1.85 9.10 -18.50
CA THR A 230 0.79 10.10 -18.29
C THR A 230 -0.19 9.59 -17.24
N ASN A 231 -0.41 10.39 -16.20
CA ASN A 231 -1.29 10.04 -15.07
C ASN A 231 -0.95 8.71 -14.37
N PRO A 232 0.33 8.39 -14.08
CA PRO A 232 0.65 7.21 -13.30
C PRO A 232 0.00 7.29 -11.91
N VAL A 233 -0.39 6.14 -11.39
CA VAL A 233 -0.86 5.94 -10.02
C VAL A 233 0.06 4.94 -9.34
N VAL A 234 0.53 5.28 -8.15
CA VAL A 234 1.23 4.36 -7.24
C VAL A 234 0.37 4.08 -6.02
N GLY A 235 0.57 2.92 -5.42
CA GLY A 235 0.00 2.53 -4.14
C GLY A 235 0.95 2.84 -2.99
N GLY A 236 0.46 2.73 -1.76
CA GLY A 236 1.27 2.74 -0.55
C GLY A 236 0.50 2.04 0.56
N VAL A 237 1.22 1.35 1.46
CA VAL A 237 0.59 0.63 2.56
C VAL A 237 1.30 0.97 3.86
N LEU A 238 0.54 1.47 4.83
CA LEU A 238 1.01 1.67 6.19
C LEU A 238 0.46 0.53 7.06
N VAL A 239 1.34 -0.19 7.72
CA VAL A 239 1.00 -1.28 8.63
C VAL A 239 1.46 -0.89 10.03
N ASN A 240 0.50 -0.66 10.92
CA ASN A 240 0.78 -0.33 12.32
C ASN A 240 0.22 -1.45 13.21
N GLY A 241 1.10 -2.38 13.60
CA GLY A 241 0.70 -3.67 14.14
C GLY A 241 -0.25 -4.37 13.17
N TYR A 242 -1.44 -4.74 13.64
CA TYR A 242 -2.44 -5.41 12.80
C TYR A 242 -3.33 -4.45 12.01
N ALA A 243 -3.26 -3.14 12.25
CA ALA A 243 -4.04 -2.16 11.50
C ALA A 243 -3.33 -1.81 10.19
N VAL A 244 -4.07 -1.85 9.08
CA VAL A 244 -3.54 -1.56 7.75
C VAL A 244 -4.33 -0.43 7.13
N SER A 245 -3.62 0.59 6.66
CA SER A 245 -4.17 1.68 5.84
C SER A 245 -3.53 1.61 4.46
N ILE A 246 -4.37 1.53 3.41
CA ILE A 246 -3.92 1.57 2.02
C ILE A 246 -4.16 2.96 1.45
N PHE A 247 -3.18 3.45 0.71
CA PHE A 247 -3.20 4.74 0.02
C PHE A 247 -2.94 4.58 -1.47
N THR A 248 -3.38 5.56 -2.24
CA THR A 248 -2.94 5.78 -3.62
C THR A 248 -2.36 7.18 -3.75
N MET A 249 -1.45 7.37 -4.69
CA MET A 249 -0.90 8.69 -5.02
C MET A 249 -0.85 8.88 -6.53
N GLN A 250 -1.21 10.09 -6.97
CA GLN A 250 -1.13 10.53 -8.35
C GLN A 250 -0.69 11.99 -8.43
N LEU A 251 -0.16 12.39 -9.59
CA LEU A 251 0.22 13.78 -9.86
C LEU A 251 -0.98 14.52 -10.50
N ALA A 252 -1.78 15.16 -9.66
CA ALA A 252 -3.05 15.77 -10.06
C ALA A 252 -2.86 17.05 -10.90
N ALA A 253 -1.82 17.83 -10.58
CA ALA A 253 -1.43 19.05 -11.29
C ALA A 253 0.08 19.28 -11.14
N GLU A 254 0.59 20.38 -11.69
CA GLU A 254 1.99 20.78 -11.57
C GLU A 254 2.41 20.87 -10.10
N GLY A 255 3.26 19.96 -9.65
CA GLY A 255 3.73 19.87 -8.28
C GLY A 255 2.65 19.51 -7.26
N VAL A 256 1.53 18.91 -7.65
CA VAL A 256 0.46 18.54 -6.70
C VAL A 256 0.33 17.01 -6.64
N TYR A 257 0.99 16.41 -5.65
CA TYR A 257 0.96 14.98 -5.39
C TYR A 257 -0.23 14.69 -4.47
N LEU A 258 -1.29 14.12 -5.02
CA LEU A 258 -2.51 13.85 -4.28
C LEU A 258 -2.45 12.44 -3.69
N MET A 259 -2.22 12.33 -2.39
CA MET A 259 -2.23 11.06 -1.65
C MET A 259 -3.62 10.85 -1.04
N SER A 260 -4.31 9.75 -1.36
CA SER A 260 -5.66 9.48 -0.86
C SER A 260 -5.72 8.16 -0.11
N THR A 261 -6.41 8.12 1.03
CA THR A 261 -6.74 6.85 1.69
C THR A 261 -7.74 6.08 0.83
N LEU A 262 -7.38 4.86 0.46
CA LEU A 262 -8.21 3.95 -0.32
C LEU A 262 -9.11 3.11 0.59
N VAL A 263 -8.52 2.47 1.60
CA VAL A 263 -9.21 1.55 2.50
C VAL A 263 -8.38 1.23 3.74
N ASP A 264 -9.07 1.06 4.87
CA ASP A 264 -8.51 0.58 6.13
C ASP A 264 -9.10 -0.80 6.48
N PHE A 265 -8.29 -1.67 7.06
CA PHE A 265 -8.71 -2.99 7.56
C PHE A 265 -7.72 -3.52 8.61
N HIS A 266 -7.99 -4.73 9.13
CA HIS A 266 -7.10 -5.41 10.06
C HIS A 266 -6.61 -6.75 9.49
N LEU A 267 -5.35 -7.09 9.78
CA LEU A 267 -4.75 -8.39 9.51
C LEU A 267 -5.23 -9.43 10.53
N LEU A 268 -4.98 -10.70 10.24
CA LEU A 268 -5.23 -11.81 11.16
C LEU A 268 -4.26 -11.69 12.33
N ARG A 269 -4.78 -11.65 13.55
CA ARG A 269 -3.99 -11.69 14.78
C ARG A 269 -3.71 -13.13 15.19
N ARG A 270 -4.69 -14.00 14.96
CA ARG A 270 -4.64 -15.44 15.24
C ARG A 270 -5.27 -16.24 14.09
N PRO A 271 -5.01 -17.56 13.99
CA PRO A 271 -5.65 -18.42 12.99
C PRO A 271 -7.18 -18.31 12.94
N THR A 272 -7.82 -18.12 14.10
CA THR A 272 -9.28 -17.95 14.23
C THR A 272 -9.82 -16.66 13.61
N ASP A 273 -8.96 -15.72 13.20
CA ASP A 273 -9.38 -14.52 12.47
C ASP A 273 -9.56 -14.76 10.96
N ILE A 274 -9.65 -16.02 10.51
CA ILE A 274 -9.74 -16.41 9.09
C ILE A 274 -10.90 -15.70 8.35
N MET A 275 -11.97 -15.35 9.07
CA MET A 275 -13.12 -14.60 8.56
C MET A 275 -12.79 -13.18 8.07
N LEU A 276 -11.62 -12.63 8.43
CA LEU A 276 -11.13 -11.35 7.93
C LEU A 276 -10.57 -11.44 6.50
N LEU A 277 -10.14 -12.63 6.05
CA LEU A 277 -9.45 -12.80 4.77
C LEU A 277 -10.22 -12.28 3.55
N PRO A 278 -11.55 -12.47 3.41
CA PRO A 278 -12.26 -11.92 2.27
C PRO A 278 -12.11 -10.39 2.19
N ARG A 279 -12.23 -9.69 3.31
CA ARG A 279 -12.10 -8.23 3.36
C ARG A 279 -10.67 -7.78 3.04
N ILE A 280 -9.68 -8.49 3.57
CA ILE A 280 -8.26 -8.23 3.31
C ILE A 280 -7.98 -8.37 1.81
N VAL A 281 -8.39 -9.50 1.20
CA VAL A 281 -8.18 -9.75 -0.23
C VAL A 281 -8.87 -8.70 -1.09
N GLU A 282 -10.12 -8.35 -0.80
CA GLU A 282 -10.84 -7.30 -1.53
C GLU A 282 -10.10 -5.95 -1.45
N SER A 283 -9.57 -5.62 -0.28
CA SER A 283 -8.85 -4.36 -0.05
C SER A 283 -7.53 -4.31 -0.83
N VAL A 284 -6.75 -5.39 -0.81
CA VAL A 284 -5.48 -5.47 -1.55
C VAL A 284 -5.72 -5.62 -3.06
N GLN A 285 -6.79 -6.30 -3.48
CA GLN A 285 -7.21 -6.35 -4.90
C GLN A 285 -7.64 -4.97 -5.40
N LEU A 286 -8.34 -4.18 -4.58
CA LEU A 286 -8.70 -2.81 -4.94
C LEU A 286 -7.45 -1.97 -5.21
N LEU A 287 -6.41 -2.08 -4.38
CA LEU A 287 -5.12 -1.43 -4.61
C LEU A 287 -4.50 -1.86 -5.94
N ARG A 288 -4.48 -3.17 -6.21
CA ARG A 288 -3.98 -3.73 -7.47
C ARG A 288 -4.69 -3.15 -8.69
N LEU A 289 -6.01 -3.02 -8.65
CA LEU A 289 -6.78 -2.41 -9.74
C LEU A 289 -6.40 -0.95 -9.98
N CYS A 290 -6.06 -0.21 -8.93
CA CYS A 290 -5.64 1.18 -9.05
C CYS A 290 -4.30 1.33 -9.76
N ILE A 291 -3.35 0.43 -9.50
CA ILE A 291 -2.00 0.48 -10.08
C ILE A 291 -1.87 -0.26 -11.42
N HIS A 292 -2.83 -1.13 -11.77
CA HIS A 292 -2.76 -1.95 -12.98
C HIS A 292 -2.65 -1.12 -14.28
N PRO A 293 -3.37 -0.01 -14.47
CA PRO A 293 -3.17 0.85 -15.64
C PRO A 293 -1.75 1.41 -15.75
N THR A 294 -1.14 1.77 -14.61
CA THR A 294 0.26 2.21 -14.56
C THR A 294 1.19 1.11 -15.03
N GLN A 295 0.99 -0.12 -14.55
CA GLN A 295 1.80 -1.28 -14.96
C GLN A 295 1.75 -1.49 -16.48
N LEU A 296 0.56 -1.51 -17.08
CA LEU A 296 0.40 -1.65 -18.53
C LEU A 296 1.05 -0.49 -19.30
N ALA A 297 1.05 0.71 -18.73
CA ALA A 297 1.71 1.87 -19.32
C ALA A 297 3.25 1.77 -19.27
N ILE A 298 3.82 1.13 -18.25
CA ILE A 298 5.26 0.82 -18.18
C ILE A 298 5.63 -0.13 -19.31
N ASP A 299 4.90 -1.24 -19.46
CA ASP A 299 5.11 -2.21 -20.55
C ASP A 299 5.14 -1.51 -21.92
N LYS A 300 4.12 -0.67 -22.17
CA LYS A 300 4.00 0.07 -23.42
C LYS A 300 5.15 1.05 -23.62
N ALA A 301 5.55 1.79 -22.59
CA ALA A 301 6.63 2.77 -22.70
C ALA A 301 7.97 2.11 -23.05
N ILE A 302 8.25 0.94 -22.45
CA ILE A 302 9.46 0.17 -22.71
C ILE A 302 9.45 -0.41 -24.14
N ILE A 303 8.34 -1.03 -24.56
CA ILE A 303 8.22 -1.61 -25.91
C ILE A 303 8.34 -0.55 -27.00
N GLU A 304 7.76 0.63 -26.80
CA GLU A 304 7.84 1.74 -27.75
C GLU A 304 9.23 2.42 -27.77
N GLY A 305 10.15 2.01 -26.89
CA GLY A 305 11.49 2.58 -26.80
C GLY A 305 11.47 4.08 -26.52
N ARG A 306 10.46 4.56 -25.78
CA ARG A 306 10.31 5.99 -25.49
C ARG A 306 11.55 6.49 -24.77
N THR A 307 12.33 7.33 -25.44
CA THR A 307 13.45 8.00 -24.81
C THR A 307 12.91 9.14 -23.93
N PRO A 308 13.54 9.39 -22.76
CA PRO A 308 13.18 10.46 -21.84
C PRO A 308 12.99 11.87 -22.44
N ASP A 309 13.53 12.14 -23.64
CA ASP A 309 13.72 13.49 -24.17
C ASP A 309 12.68 13.97 -25.20
N SER A 310 11.71 13.14 -25.60
CA SER A 310 10.68 13.58 -26.58
C SER A 310 9.33 13.85 -25.92
N ASP A 311 9.00 15.13 -25.74
CA ASP A 311 7.63 15.66 -25.63
C ASP A 311 6.73 15.24 -24.45
N ALA A 312 7.26 14.85 -23.28
CA ALA A 312 6.40 14.63 -22.11
C ALA A 312 6.14 15.94 -21.33
N PRO A 313 4.99 16.63 -21.49
CA PRO A 313 4.70 17.91 -20.81
C PRO A 313 4.70 17.82 -19.27
N LYS A 314 4.65 16.60 -18.71
CA LYS A 314 4.55 16.37 -17.27
C LYS A 314 5.89 16.25 -16.54
N LYS A 315 7.03 16.17 -17.22
CA LYS A 315 8.33 16.20 -16.51
C LYS A 315 8.55 17.53 -15.77
N ALA A 316 8.12 18.62 -16.39
CA ALA A 316 8.11 19.95 -15.78
C ALA A 316 7.19 20.03 -14.54
N TRP A 317 6.26 19.09 -14.37
CA TRP A 317 5.33 19.06 -13.25
C TRP A 317 5.94 18.50 -11.97
N LYS A 318 7.11 17.86 -12.04
CA LYS A 318 7.79 17.41 -10.83
C LYS A 318 8.29 18.61 -10.04
N ARG A 319 8.21 18.51 -8.73
CA ARG A 319 8.88 19.43 -7.81
C ARG A 319 9.87 18.64 -6.97
N HIS A 320 11.08 19.15 -6.88
CA HIS A 320 12.07 18.63 -5.95
C HIS A 320 11.48 18.73 -4.54
N SER A 321 11.57 17.65 -3.77
CA SER A 321 11.32 17.72 -2.34
C SER A 321 12.31 18.73 -1.76
N SER A 322 11.87 19.67 -0.93
CA SER A 322 12.79 20.62 -0.30
C SER A 322 13.78 19.83 0.55
N ALA A 323 15.02 19.71 0.09
CA ALA A 323 16.04 18.86 0.71
C ALA A 323 16.57 19.41 2.05
N ALA A 324 16.13 20.60 2.47
CA ALA A 324 16.49 21.14 3.76
C ALA A 324 15.64 20.46 4.84
N PRO A 325 16.22 19.60 5.71
CA PRO A 325 15.58 19.35 7.00
C PRO A 325 15.36 20.73 7.62
N ILE A 326 14.12 21.06 7.95
CA ILE A 326 13.85 22.20 8.81
C ILE A 326 14.44 21.80 10.15
N LEU A 327 15.71 22.13 10.37
CA LEU A 327 16.32 22.10 11.68
C LEU A 327 15.55 23.11 12.51
N ILE A 328 14.52 22.65 13.21
CA ILE A 328 13.87 23.41 14.28
C ILE A 328 14.92 23.45 15.40
N GLY A 329 15.85 24.40 15.28
CA GLY A 329 16.76 24.73 16.37
C GLY A 329 15.88 25.07 17.56
N ARG A 330 15.97 24.28 18.64
CA ARG A 330 15.46 24.69 19.94
C ARG A 330 16.24 25.94 20.32
N LEU A 331 15.66 27.11 20.08
CA LEU A 331 16.10 28.34 20.72
C LEU A 331 15.83 28.15 22.21
N GLN A 332 16.90 27.89 22.96
CA GLN A 332 16.91 27.97 24.43
C GLN A 332 16.86 29.44 24.86
#